data_AF-A0A4Q5QH67-F1
#
_entry.id   AF-A0A4Q5QH67-F1
#
_cell.length_a   1.000
_cell.length_b   1.000
_cell.length_c   1.000
_cell.angle_alpha   90.00
_cell.angle_beta   90.00
_cell.angle_gamma   90.00
#
_symmetry.space_group_name_H-M   'P 1'
#
loop_
_entity.id
_entity.type
_entity.pdbx_description
1 polymer ?
#
loop_
_entity_poly.entity_id
_entity_poly.type
_entity_poly.pdbx_seq_one_letter_code
_entity_poly.pdbx_strand_id
1 'polypeptide(L)'
;MNTIIKIFNYRFTLKEFVILFFGYLFMEQIFSWLFAPTSAIIQPYQKAFGFIIYGYMLITINEYKYNEKIFIGIFSLLMLRLVVESLQVFNTFFQQLTMYYVLFPAIYSLFVKNLCRTYDFDLLEFMAKFYLYTYIIFMVIYGRGFSFSLEGLDLQDLGVFSGDGRIIHATSIFMMILPFLWYLHKFIKTKKAMDLIPFAFCFVVILVHQHRSVWSSCIFA
;
A
#
# COMPACT_ATOMS: atom_id res chain seq x y z
N MET A 1 -22.78 -21.75 -2.56
CA MET A 1 -23.28 -20.58 -1.81
C MET A 1 -22.17 -19.54 -1.79
N ASN A 2 -22.29 -18.45 -2.54
CA ASN A 2 -21.27 -17.40 -2.55
C ASN A 2 -21.48 -16.50 -1.33
N THR A 3 -20.62 -16.65 -0.32
CA THR A 3 -20.62 -15.77 0.86
C THR A 3 -20.31 -14.35 0.42
N ILE A 4 -21.23 -13.42 0.73
CA ILE A 4 -21.08 -11.99 0.45
C ILE A 4 -20.55 -11.31 1.71
N ILE A 5 -19.45 -10.59 1.56
CA ILE A 5 -18.80 -9.78 2.59
C ILE A 5 -19.03 -8.30 2.23
N LYS A 6 -19.52 -7.50 3.19
CA LYS A 6 -19.71 -6.06 3.01
C LYS A 6 -18.56 -5.31 3.66
N ILE A 7 -17.87 -4.47 2.90
CA ILE A 7 -16.78 -3.61 3.40
C ILE A 7 -17.12 -2.17 3.01
N PHE A 8 -17.27 -1.30 4.01
CA PHE A 8 -17.80 0.05 3.83
C PHE A 8 -19.14 0.04 3.09
N ASN A 9 -19.18 0.64 1.90
CA ASN A 9 -20.35 0.71 1.03
C ASN A 9 -20.33 -0.36 -0.07
N TYR A 10 -19.27 -1.17 -0.16
CA TYR A 10 -19.05 -2.13 -1.24
C TYR A 10 -19.40 -3.56 -0.78
N ARG A 11 -19.87 -4.37 -1.73
CA ARG A 11 -20.20 -5.79 -1.51
C ARG A 11 -19.25 -6.62 -2.35
N PHE A 12 -18.52 -7.51 -1.69
CA PHE A 12 -17.57 -8.42 -2.31
C PHE A 12 -18.02 -9.85 -2.05
N THR A 13 -17.81 -10.75 -3.02
CA THR A 13 -17.81 -12.18 -2.74
C THR A 13 -16.52 -12.57 -2.01
N LEU A 14 -16.50 -13.71 -1.32
CA LEU A 14 -15.31 -14.20 -0.62
C LEU A 14 -14.06 -14.25 -1.51
N LYS A 15 -14.21 -14.69 -2.77
CA LYS A 15 -13.11 -14.74 -3.74
C LYS A 15 -12.53 -13.35 -4.02
N GLU A 16 -13.40 -12.37 -4.21
CA GLU A 16 -13.02 -10.99 -4.53
C GLU A 16 -12.38 -10.30 -3.33
N PHE A 17 -12.90 -10.56 -2.13
CA PHE A 17 -12.28 -10.11 -0.89
C PHE A 17 -10.85 -10.65 -0.75
N VAL A 18 -10.63 -11.94 -1.04
CA VAL A 18 -9.29 -12.53 -1.00
C VAL A 18 -8.36 -11.87 -2.01
N ILE A 19 -8.82 -11.62 -3.24
CA ILE A 19 -8.01 -10.95 -4.28
C ILE A 19 -7.67 -9.51 -3.88
N LEU A 20 -8.64 -8.76 -3.36
CA LEU A 20 -8.44 -7.40 -2.88
C LEU A 20 -7.51 -7.37 -1.66
N PHE A 21 -7.72 -8.25 -0.68
CA PHE A 21 -6.93 -8.31 0.54
C PHE A 21 -5.48 -8.71 0.26
N PHE A 22 -5.27 -9.82 -0.43
CA PHE A 22 -3.93 -10.35 -0.66
C PHE A 22 -3.21 -9.71 -1.86
N GLY A 23 -3.96 -9.29 -2.87
CA GLY A 23 -3.40 -8.69 -4.08
C GLY A 23 -3.19 -7.19 -3.95
N TYR A 24 -4.07 -6.47 -3.26
CA TYR A 24 -4.00 -5.02 -3.15
C TYR A 24 -3.55 -4.55 -1.76
N LEU A 25 -4.25 -4.95 -0.70
CA LEU A 25 -3.96 -4.44 0.64
C LEU A 25 -2.62 -4.95 1.19
N PHE A 26 -2.31 -6.24 1.02
CA PHE A 26 -1.09 -6.83 1.56
C PHE A 26 0.20 -6.40 0.83
N MET A 27 0.08 -5.85 -0.38
CA MET A 27 1.22 -5.25 -1.09
C MET A 27 1.60 -3.87 -0.55
N GLU A 28 0.68 -3.17 0.10
CA GLU A 28 0.97 -1.91 0.78
C GLU A 28 1.86 -2.15 2.01
N GLN A 29 2.98 -1.45 2.08
CA GLN A 29 4.00 -1.66 3.12
C GLN A 29 3.46 -1.50 4.55
N ILE A 30 2.46 -0.63 4.76
CA ILE A 30 1.90 -0.47 6.11
C ILE A 30 1.06 -1.69 6.51
N PHE A 31 0.35 -2.28 5.55
CA PHE A 31 -0.46 -3.44 5.86
C PHE A 31 0.41 -4.65 6.12
N SER A 32 1.53 -4.79 5.40
CA SER A 32 2.51 -5.84 5.71
C SER A 32 3.14 -5.66 7.10
N TRP A 33 3.34 -4.43 7.59
CA TRP A 33 3.82 -4.19 8.96
C TRP A 33 2.85 -4.61 10.07
N LEU A 34 1.54 -4.67 9.81
CA LEU A 34 0.58 -5.23 10.76
C LEU A 34 0.80 -6.73 11.01
N PHE A 35 1.41 -7.46 10.07
CA PHE A 35 1.62 -8.91 10.15
C PHE A 35 3.09 -9.32 10.28
N ALA A 36 4.00 -8.57 9.65
CA ALA A 36 5.43 -8.81 9.61
C ALA A 36 6.18 -7.50 9.92
N PRO A 37 6.45 -7.21 11.21
CA PRO A 37 7.01 -5.93 11.64
C PRO A 37 8.52 -5.78 11.35
N THR A 38 9.11 -6.67 10.54
CA THR A 38 10.53 -6.64 10.17
C THR A 38 10.70 -6.34 8.67
N SER A 39 11.43 -5.26 8.35
CA SER A 39 11.62 -4.80 6.96
C SER A 39 12.29 -5.82 6.05
N ALA A 40 13.17 -6.65 6.60
CA ALA A 40 13.88 -7.72 5.89
C ALA A 40 12.94 -8.85 5.40
N ILE A 41 11.81 -9.10 6.08
CA ILE A 41 10.83 -10.12 5.67
C ILE A 41 9.90 -9.58 4.57
N ILE A 42 9.66 -8.27 4.56
CA ILE A 42 8.70 -7.63 3.65
C ILE A 42 9.20 -7.63 2.21
N GLN A 43 10.49 -7.41 1.98
CA GLN A 43 11.01 -7.35 0.61
C GLN A 43 10.87 -8.67 -0.14
N PRO A 44 11.38 -9.82 0.35
CA PRO A 44 11.21 -11.11 -0.33
C PRO A 44 9.73 -11.49 -0.53
N TYR A 45 8.90 -11.20 0.47
CA TYR A 45 7.45 -11.42 0.42
C TYR A 45 6.80 -10.62 -0.73
N GLN A 46 7.09 -9.31 -0.83
CA GLN A 46 6.56 -8.45 -1.89
C GLN A 46 7.01 -8.92 -3.28
N LYS A 47 8.22 -9.47 -3.43
CA LYS A 47 8.65 -10.07 -4.71
C LYS A 47 7.78 -11.27 -5.07
N ALA A 48 7.66 -12.22 -4.15
CA ALA A 48 6.90 -13.45 -4.37
C ALA A 48 5.43 -13.14 -4.69
N PHE A 49 4.80 -12.26 -3.92
CA PHE A 49 3.43 -11.83 -4.17
C PHE A 49 3.27 -11.02 -5.45
N GLY A 50 4.24 -10.17 -5.79
CA GLY A 50 4.27 -9.48 -7.07
C GLY A 50 4.21 -10.46 -8.25
N PHE A 51 4.99 -11.54 -8.20
CA PHE A 51 4.95 -12.58 -9.24
C PHE A 51 3.61 -13.32 -9.27
N ILE A 52 3.02 -13.61 -8.12
CA ILE A 52 1.69 -14.23 -8.03
C ILE A 52 0.63 -13.33 -8.67
N ILE A 53 0.64 -12.02 -8.34
CA ILE A 53 -0.26 -11.02 -8.93
C ILE A 53 -0.06 -10.99 -10.44
N TYR A 54 1.19 -10.90 -10.89
CA TYR A 54 1.49 -10.87 -12.32
C TYR A 54 1.02 -12.14 -13.05
N GLY A 55 1.24 -13.32 -12.47
CA GLY A 55 0.72 -14.59 -12.99
C GLY A 55 -0.80 -14.61 -13.06
N TYR A 56 -1.48 -14.08 -12.04
CA TYR A 56 -2.93 -13.92 -12.06
C TYR A 56 -3.40 -12.99 -13.18
N MET A 57 -2.72 -11.86 -13.41
CA MET A 57 -3.02 -10.95 -14.53
C MET A 57 -2.89 -11.65 -15.90
N LEU A 58 -1.90 -12.53 -16.06
CA LEU A 58 -1.72 -13.32 -17.28
C LEU A 58 -2.86 -14.32 -17.49
N ILE A 59 -3.32 -14.97 -16.42
CA ILE A 59 -4.46 -15.91 -16.48
C ILE A 59 -5.75 -15.16 -16.83
N THR A 60 -5.97 -13.98 -16.25
CA THR A 60 -7.17 -13.17 -16.51
C THR A 60 -6.99 -12.13 -17.61
N ILE A 61 -6.01 -12.31 -18.50
CA ILE A 61 -5.63 -11.30 -19.49
C ILE A 61 -6.80 -10.85 -20.36
N ASN A 62 -7.78 -11.74 -20.61
CA ASN A 62 -8.95 -11.44 -21.41
C ASN A 62 -9.86 -10.35 -20.81
N GLU A 63 -9.83 -10.15 -19.50
CA GLU A 63 -10.62 -9.13 -18.78
C GLU A 63 -10.07 -7.72 -18.97
N TYR A 64 -8.81 -7.58 -19.41
CA TYR A 64 -8.16 -6.28 -19.60
C TYR A 64 -8.56 -5.63 -20.94
N LYS A 65 -8.49 -4.28 -20.99
CA LYS A 65 -8.70 -3.54 -22.24
C LYS A 65 -7.56 -3.80 -23.21
N TYR A 66 -7.80 -3.61 -24.51
CA TYR A 66 -6.79 -3.85 -25.55
C TYR A 66 -5.46 -3.12 -25.29
N ASN A 67 -5.50 -1.83 -24.93
CA ASN A 67 -4.29 -1.05 -24.62
C ASN A 67 -3.54 -1.59 -23.39
N GLU A 68 -4.27 -2.13 -22.41
CA GLU A 68 -3.69 -2.71 -21.19
C GLU A 68 -3.08 -4.08 -21.49
N LYS A 69 -3.71 -4.87 -22.37
CA LYS A 69 -3.16 -6.13 -22.90
C LYS A 69 -1.83 -5.90 -23.64
N ILE A 70 -1.75 -4.86 -24.47
CA ILE A 70 -0.50 -4.48 -25.14
C ILE A 70 0.58 -4.17 -24.09
N PHE A 71 0.24 -3.37 -23.08
CA PHE A 71 1.20 -3.04 -22.02
C PHE A 71 1.68 -4.28 -21.26
N ILE A 72 0.78 -5.19 -20.89
CA ILE A 72 1.11 -6.48 -20.27
C ILE A 72 2.03 -7.31 -21.20
N GLY A 73 1.78 -7.29 -22.51
CA GLY A 73 2.63 -7.95 -23.50
C GLY A 73 4.05 -7.38 -23.56
N ILE A 74 4.20 -6.04 -23.63
CA ILE A 74 5.51 -5.37 -23.59
C ILE A 74 6.24 -5.69 -22.28
N PHE A 75 5.52 -5.63 -21.15
CA PHE A 75 6.07 -5.97 -19.85
C PHE A 75 6.54 -7.43 -19.80
N SER A 76 5.78 -8.36 -20.39
CA SER A 76 6.16 -9.78 -20.49
C SER A 76 7.47 -9.97 -21.25
N LEU A 77 7.64 -9.26 -22.36
CA LEU A 77 8.88 -9.31 -23.16
C LEU A 77 10.09 -8.76 -22.39
N LEU A 78 9.90 -7.65 -21.67
CA LEU A 78 10.94 -7.10 -20.79
C LEU A 78 11.32 -8.08 -19.68
N MET A 79 10.34 -8.71 -19.04
CA MET A 79 10.59 -9.73 -18.01
C MET A 79 11.35 -10.93 -18.57
N LEU A 80 10.98 -11.42 -19.74
CA LEU A 80 11.68 -12.52 -20.39
C LEU A 80 13.13 -12.15 -20.71
N ARG A 81 13.36 -10.94 -21.23
CA ARG A 81 14.72 -10.42 -21.44
C ARG A 81 15.53 -10.39 -20.14
N LEU A 82 14.99 -9.87 -19.05
CA LEU A 82 15.68 -9.79 -17.76
C LEU A 82 16.04 -11.18 -17.19
N VAL A 83 15.17 -12.17 -17.38
CA VAL A 83 15.44 -13.56 -16.98
C VAL A 83 16.57 -14.16 -17.83
N VAL A 84 16.52 -13.98 -19.15
CA VAL A 84 17.57 -14.46 -20.06
C VAL A 84 18.92 -13.81 -19.74
N GLU A 85 18.93 -12.49 -19.51
CA GLU A 85 20.15 -11.75 -19.16
C GLU A 85 20.71 -12.18 -17.80
N SER A 86 19.85 -12.45 -16.82
CA SER A 86 20.26 -13.01 -15.52
C SER A 86 20.96 -14.37 -15.70
N LEU A 87 20.40 -15.23 -16.56
CA LEU A 87 20.96 -16.55 -16.82
C LEU A 87 22.28 -16.51 -17.59
N GLN A 88 22.36 -15.68 -18.64
CA GLN A 88 23.51 -15.64 -19.53
C GLN A 88 24.72 -14.91 -18.92
N VAL A 89 24.49 -13.82 -18.17
CA VAL A 89 25.56 -12.96 -17.66
C VAL A 89 25.95 -13.33 -16.23
N PHE A 90 24.97 -13.69 -15.40
CA PHE A 90 25.18 -13.89 -13.96
C PHE A 90 25.06 -15.34 -13.52
N ASN A 91 24.71 -16.26 -14.43
CA ASN A 91 24.51 -17.69 -14.16
C ASN A 91 23.53 -17.95 -13.00
N THR A 92 22.60 -17.03 -12.77
CA THR A 92 21.58 -17.10 -11.73
C THR A 92 20.23 -16.62 -12.29
N PHE A 93 19.12 -17.15 -11.78
CA PHE A 93 17.79 -16.81 -12.28
C PHE A 93 17.30 -15.41 -11.86
N PHE A 94 17.84 -14.85 -10.76
CA PHE A 94 17.18 -13.75 -10.05
C PHE A 94 17.99 -12.45 -9.92
N GLN A 95 19.19 -12.36 -10.50
CA GLN A 95 20.09 -11.25 -10.21
C GLN A 95 19.68 -9.92 -10.87
N GLN A 96 19.06 -9.93 -12.06
CA GLN A 96 18.47 -8.70 -12.64
C GLN A 96 17.02 -8.43 -12.23
N LEU A 97 16.41 -9.27 -11.38
CA LEU A 97 15.07 -8.99 -10.85
C LEU A 97 15.05 -7.85 -9.83
N THR A 98 16.17 -7.18 -9.56
CA THR A 98 16.17 -5.84 -8.96
C THR A 98 15.48 -4.82 -9.86
N MET A 99 15.59 -4.91 -11.19
CA MET A 99 14.82 -4.05 -12.11
C MET A 99 13.31 -4.31 -12.06
N TYR A 100 12.90 -5.51 -11.64
CA TYR A 100 11.48 -5.81 -11.43
C TYR A 100 10.83 -4.88 -10.40
N TYR A 101 11.55 -4.45 -9.36
CA TYR A 101 10.99 -3.47 -8.40
C TYR A 101 10.65 -2.13 -9.01
N VAL A 102 11.40 -1.71 -10.04
CA VAL A 102 11.16 -0.44 -10.71
C VAL A 102 9.98 -0.56 -11.68
N LEU A 103 9.86 -1.72 -12.34
CA LEU A 103 8.84 -1.95 -13.36
C LEU A 103 7.49 -2.40 -12.76
N PHE A 104 7.51 -3.12 -11.63
CA PHE A 104 6.34 -3.71 -11.01
C PHE A 104 5.25 -2.68 -10.61
N PRO A 105 5.56 -1.48 -10.07
CA PRO A 105 4.53 -0.48 -9.79
C PRO A 105 3.67 -0.12 -11.02
N ALA A 106 4.25 -0.14 -12.22
CA ALA A 106 3.52 0.14 -13.45
C ALA A 106 2.51 -0.98 -13.78
N ILE A 107 2.93 -2.25 -13.71
CA ILE A 107 2.02 -3.38 -13.96
C ILE A 107 0.97 -3.53 -12.85
N TYR A 108 1.37 -3.26 -11.61
CA TYR A 108 0.50 -3.25 -10.45
C TYR A 108 -0.62 -2.22 -10.58
N SER A 109 -0.33 -1.03 -11.13
CA SER A 109 -1.38 -0.02 -11.38
C SER A 109 -2.48 -0.53 -12.33
N LEU A 110 -2.13 -1.36 -13.33
CA LEU A 110 -3.11 -1.98 -14.22
C LEU A 110 -3.94 -3.04 -13.51
N PHE A 111 -3.32 -3.83 -12.65
CA PHE A 111 -4.03 -4.78 -11.79
C PHE A 111 -5.07 -4.07 -10.93
N VAL A 112 -4.67 -3.02 -10.21
CA VAL A 112 -5.58 -2.22 -9.36
C VAL A 112 -6.71 -1.62 -10.20
N LYS A 113 -6.39 -1.03 -11.35
CA LYS A 113 -7.40 -0.46 -12.26
C LYS A 113 -8.37 -1.52 -12.81
N ASN A 114 -7.93 -2.75 -12.97
CA ASN A 114 -8.81 -3.86 -13.34
C ASN A 114 -9.75 -4.21 -12.18
N LEU A 115 -9.22 -4.38 -10.96
CA LEU A 115 -10.03 -4.67 -9.78
C LEU A 115 -11.11 -3.60 -9.54
N CYS A 116 -10.76 -2.31 -9.64
CA CYS A 116 -11.73 -1.22 -9.45
C CYS A 116 -12.88 -1.28 -10.47
N ARG A 117 -12.60 -1.71 -11.70
CA ARG A 117 -13.64 -1.87 -12.74
C ARG A 117 -14.48 -3.12 -12.50
N THR A 118 -13.85 -4.24 -12.15
CA THR A 118 -14.55 -5.51 -11.92
C THR A 118 -15.48 -5.41 -10.71
N TYR A 119 -15.07 -4.68 -9.67
CA TYR A 119 -15.81 -4.59 -8.41
C TYR A 119 -16.56 -3.26 -8.22
N ASP A 120 -16.58 -2.40 -9.24
CA ASP A 120 -17.28 -1.10 -9.25
C ASP A 120 -17.08 -0.28 -7.97
N PHE A 121 -15.81 -0.10 -7.57
CA PHE A 121 -15.47 0.75 -6.42
C PHE A 121 -14.59 1.93 -6.80
N ASP A 122 -14.85 3.05 -6.11
CA ASP A 122 -14.02 4.24 -6.19
C ASP A 122 -12.74 3.98 -5.40
N LEU A 123 -11.63 3.85 -6.12
CA LEU A 123 -10.30 3.60 -5.55
C LEU A 123 -9.92 4.66 -4.53
N LEU A 124 -10.22 5.94 -4.81
CA LEU A 124 -9.81 7.06 -3.96
C LEU A 124 -10.60 7.02 -2.64
N GLU A 125 -11.90 6.77 -2.71
CA GLU A 125 -12.74 6.56 -1.52
C GLU A 125 -12.28 5.33 -0.72
N PHE A 126 -12.03 4.22 -1.41
CA PHE A 126 -11.59 2.98 -0.78
C PHE A 126 -10.26 3.18 -0.05
N MET A 127 -9.26 3.78 -0.71
CA MET A 127 -7.95 4.08 -0.11
C MET A 127 -8.06 5.04 1.06
N ALA A 128 -8.84 6.13 0.92
CA ALA A 128 -9.04 7.11 1.99
C ALA A 128 -9.61 6.47 3.26
N LYS A 129 -10.64 5.62 3.10
CA LYS A 129 -11.21 4.88 4.23
C LYS A 129 -10.22 3.85 4.76
N PHE A 130 -9.63 3.05 3.86
CA PHE A 130 -8.71 1.98 4.24
C PHE A 130 -7.52 2.52 5.04
N TYR A 131 -6.86 3.59 4.60
CA TYR A 131 -5.73 4.18 5.33
C TYR A 131 -6.15 4.77 6.67
N LEU A 132 -7.29 5.46 6.74
CA LEU A 132 -7.81 5.99 7.99
C LEU A 132 -8.08 4.87 9.02
N TYR A 133 -8.81 3.82 8.62
CA TYR A 133 -9.11 2.71 9.53
C TYR A 133 -7.87 1.90 9.90
N THR A 134 -6.99 1.64 8.94
CA THR A 134 -5.72 0.93 9.19
C THR A 134 -4.86 1.69 10.17
N TYR A 135 -4.76 3.02 10.03
CA TYR A 135 -4.06 3.88 10.98
C TYR A 135 -4.66 3.79 12.38
N ILE A 136 -5.98 3.89 12.52
CA ILE A 136 -6.65 3.79 13.83
C ILE A 136 -6.37 2.42 14.48
N ILE A 137 -6.53 1.32 13.73
CA ILE A 137 -6.25 -0.03 14.22
C ILE A 137 -4.78 -0.16 14.63
N PHE A 138 -3.87 0.33 13.81
CA PHE A 138 -2.44 0.34 14.09
C PHE A 138 -2.14 1.09 15.40
N MET A 139 -2.70 2.28 15.60
CA MET A 139 -2.52 3.05 16.82
C MET A 139 -3.14 2.38 18.05
N VAL A 140 -4.25 1.67 17.91
CA VAL A 140 -4.86 0.91 19.03
C VAL A 140 -3.98 -0.26 19.45
N ILE A 141 -3.44 -1.02 18.48
CA ILE A 141 -2.64 -2.22 18.76
C ILE A 141 -1.23 -1.85 19.21
N TYR A 142 -0.60 -0.88 18.55
CA TYR A 142 0.83 -0.58 18.68
C TYR A 142 1.16 0.81 19.21
N GLY A 143 0.17 1.71 19.35
CA GLY A 143 0.41 3.11 19.72
C GLY A 143 1.07 3.31 21.09
N ARG A 144 1.02 2.32 21.99
CA ARG A 144 1.71 2.37 23.30
C ARG A 144 3.23 2.27 23.20
N GLY A 145 3.75 1.59 22.17
CA GLY A 145 5.18 1.43 21.91
C GLY A 145 5.68 2.29 20.73
N PHE A 146 4.79 3.11 20.16
CA PHE A 146 5.13 3.94 19.01
C PHE A 146 5.63 5.30 19.48
N SER A 147 6.95 5.50 19.47
CA SER A 147 7.54 6.82 19.71
C SER A 147 7.31 7.70 18.49
N PHE A 148 6.62 8.82 18.70
CA PHE A 148 6.49 9.89 17.72
C PHE A 148 7.74 10.78 17.65
N SER A 149 8.71 10.59 18.56
CA SER A 149 9.96 11.33 18.57
C SER A 149 11.09 10.51 17.97
N LEU A 150 11.81 11.13 17.04
CA LEU A 150 13.03 10.58 16.44
C LEU A 150 14.26 10.72 17.33
N GLU A 151 14.15 11.55 18.38
CA GLU A 151 15.25 12.03 19.22
C GLU A 151 15.59 11.09 20.38
N GLY A 152 15.05 9.88 20.38
CA GLY A 152 15.27 8.90 21.46
C GLY A 152 14.97 7.46 21.04
N LEU A 153 15.18 7.10 19.77
CA LEU A 153 15.07 5.72 19.33
C LEU A 153 16.31 4.96 19.78
N ASP A 154 16.31 4.49 21.02
CA ASP A 154 17.25 3.46 21.46
C ASP A 154 16.91 2.17 20.69
N LEU A 155 17.91 1.51 20.12
CA LEU A 155 17.72 0.30 19.29
C LEU A 155 17.04 -0.85 20.05
N GLN A 156 16.96 -0.75 21.39
CA GLN A 156 16.29 -1.70 22.29
C GLN A 156 14.80 -1.36 22.54
N ASP A 157 14.37 -0.12 22.30
CA ASP A 157 12.97 0.35 22.41
C ASP A 157 12.17 0.18 21.11
N LEU A 158 12.86 -0.17 20.02
CA LEU A 158 12.25 -0.79 18.86
C LEU A 158 11.68 -2.14 19.32
N GLY A 159 10.38 -2.17 19.67
CA GLY A 159 9.68 -3.42 19.99
C GLY A 159 9.69 -4.40 18.80
N VAL A 160 8.58 -5.10 18.54
CA VAL A 160 8.51 -6.06 17.42
C VAL A 160 8.84 -5.42 16.05
N PHE A 161 8.80 -4.09 15.96
CA PHE A 161 9.22 -3.29 14.82
C PHE A 161 10.73 -3.06 14.81
N SER A 162 11.47 -3.94 14.12
CA SER A 162 12.90 -3.73 13.81
C SER A 162 13.14 -2.83 12.58
N GLY A 163 12.06 -2.35 11.96
CA GLY A 163 12.12 -1.34 10.90
C GLY A 163 12.51 0.01 11.48
N ASP A 164 13.37 0.73 10.77
CA ASP A 164 13.74 2.12 11.06
C ASP A 164 12.47 2.93 11.38
N GLY A 165 12.23 3.23 12.66
CA GLY A 165 10.98 3.84 13.14
C GLY A 165 10.65 5.15 12.43
N ARG A 166 11.68 5.78 11.84
CA ARG A 166 11.59 6.93 10.94
C ARG A 166 10.78 6.66 9.68
N ILE A 167 10.95 5.47 9.08
CA ILE A 167 10.23 5.05 7.88
C ILE A 167 8.76 4.82 8.25
N ILE A 168 8.47 4.09 9.33
CA ILE A 168 7.08 3.85 9.78
C ILE A 168 6.37 5.17 10.07
N HIS A 169 7.06 6.09 10.75
CA HIS A 169 6.55 7.43 11.06
C HIS A 169 6.33 8.29 9.81
N ALA A 170 7.23 8.26 8.83
CA ALA A 170 7.05 8.97 7.57
C ALA A 170 5.87 8.38 6.77
N THR A 171 5.78 7.06 6.70
CA THR A 171 4.70 6.39 5.97
C THR A 171 3.34 6.62 6.63
N SER A 172 3.27 6.66 7.97
CA SER A 172 2.01 6.97 8.68
C SER A 172 1.51 8.40 8.42
N ILE A 173 2.40 9.38 8.20
CA ILE A 173 2.00 10.73 7.74
C ILE A 173 1.41 10.64 6.33
N PHE A 174 2.11 9.97 5.40
CA PHE A 174 1.66 9.84 4.01
C PHE A 174 0.29 9.14 3.90
N MET A 175 0.05 8.13 4.76
CA MET A 175 -1.25 7.47 4.86
C MET A 175 -2.39 8.41 5.22
N MET A 176 -2.11 9.49 5.94
CA MET A 176 -3.13 10.40 6.45
C MET A 176 -3.37 11.58 5.50
N ILE A 177 -2.43 11.87 4.59
CA ILE A 177 -2.59 12.91 3.56
C ILE A 177 -3.70 12.56 2.58
N LEU A 178 -3.76 11.33 2.08
CA LEU A 178 -4.78 10.93 1.11
C LEU A 178 -6.21 10.99 1.70
N PRO A 179 -6.49 10.42 2.89
CA PRO A 179 -7.75 10.62 3.60
C PRO A 179 -8.03 12.09 3.88
N PHE A 180 -7.04 12.86 4.34
CA PHE A 180 -7.20 14.30 4.60
C PHE A 180 -7.73 15.04 3.36
N LEU A 181 -7.09 14.87 2.21
CA LEU A 181 -7.51 15.51 0.96
C LEU A 181 -8.87 15.00 0.49
N TRP A 182 -9.14 13.70 0.62
CA TRP A 182 -10.41 13.11 0.20
C TRP A 182 -11.59 13.61 1.05
N TYR A 183 -11.46 13.60 2.37
CA TYR A 183 -12.50 14.07 3.29
C TYR A 183 -12.67 15.60 3.19
N LEU A 184 -11.61 16.37 2.92
CA LEU A 184 -11.72 17.80 2.61
C LEU A 184 -12.56 18.03 1.35
N HIS A 185 -12.22 17.37 0.24
CA HIS A 185 -12.97 17.47 -1.02
C HIS A 185 -14.42 17.05 -0.82
N LYS A 186 -14.65 15.95 -0.11
CA LYS A 186 -15.99 15.45 0.20
C LYS A 186 -16.78 16.46 1.04
N PHE A 187 -16.18 17.02 2.09
CA PHE A 187 -16.80 18.05 2.92
C PHE A 187 -17.16 19.30 2.12
N ILE A 188 -16.26 19.79 1.26
CA ILE A 188 -16.53 20.94 0.38
C ILE A 188 -17.74 20.65 -0.53
N LYS A 189 -17.83 19.43 -1.06
CA LYS A 189 -18.91 19.02 -1.97
C LYS A 189 -20.25 18.78 -1.27
N THR A 190 -20.24 18.10 -0.12
CA THR A 190 -21.47 17.66 0.58
C THR A 190 -21.97 18.67 1.61
N LYS A 191 -21.08 19.52 2.14
CA LYS A 191 -21.29 20.43 3.28
C LYS A 191 -21.81 19.73 4.54
N LYS A 192 -21.59 18.42 4.68
CA LYS A 192 -22.07 17.63 5.82
C LYS A 192 -21.05 17.63 6.95
N ALA A 193 -21.48 17.98 8.16
CA ALA A 193 -20.63 17.99 9.35
C ALA A 193 -19.99 16.62 9.66
N MET A 194 -20.64 15.50 9.28
CA MET A 194 -20.05 14.16 9.47
C MET A 194 -18.76 13.94 8.68
N ASP A 195 -18.54 14.65 7.58
CA ASP A 195 -17.31 14.56 6.79
C ASP A 195 -16.18 15.42 7.41
N LEU A 196 -16.52 16.36 8.30
CA LEU A 196 -15.56 17.22 9.01
C LEU A 196 -14.80 16.46 10.12
N ILE A 197 -15.45 15.50 10.78
CA ILE A 197 -14.85 14.70 11.86
C ILE A 197 -13.60 13.94 11.38
N PRO A 198 -13.68 13.08 10.34
CA PRO A 198 -12.51 12.37 9.84
C PRO A 198 -11.47 13.33 9.25
N PHE A 199 -11.90 14.44 8.64
CA PHE A 199 -10.98 15.49 8.17
C PHE A 199 -10.16 16.09 9.32
N ALA A 200 -10.81 16.53 10.40
CA ALA A 200 -10.16 17.12 11.56
C ALA A 200 -9.25 16.11 12.27
N PHE A 201 -9.67 14.85 12.37
CA PHE A 201 -8.82 13.77 12.87
C PHE A 201 -7.53 13.63 12.05
N CYS A 202 -7.64 13.60 10.71
CA CYS A 202 -6.45 13.50 9.86
C CYS A 202 -5.54 14.70 10.02
N PHE A 203 -6.09 15.90 10.13
CA PHE A 203 -5.33 17.13 10.35
C PHE A 203 -4.54 17.09 11.68
N VAL A 204 -5.18 16.71 12.78
CA VAL A 204 -4.52 16.60 14.10
C VAL A 204 -3.41 15.56 14.06
N VAL A 205 -3.67 14.39 13.46
CA VAL A 205 -2.66 13.33 13.31
C VAL A 205 -1.45 13.82 12.51
N ILE A 206 -1.67 14.48 11.37
CA ILE A 206 -0.59 15.06 10.56
C ILE A 206 0.19 16.09 11.37
N LEU A 207 -0.46 17.00 12.09
CA LEU A 207 0.22 18.01 12.91
C LEU A 207 1.07 17.39 14.02
N VAL A 208 0.53 16.42 14.75
CA VAL A 208 1.23 15.72 15.85
C VAL A 208 2.47 15.01 15.33
N HIS A 209 2.35 14.31 14.20
CA HIS A 209 3.48 13.67 13.55
C HIS A 209 4.47 14.71 12.99
N GLN A 210 4.03 15.78 12.33
CA GLN A 210 4.93 16.78 11.74
C GLN A 210 5.75 17.53 12.79
N HIS A 211 5.13 17.95 13.90
CA HIS A 211 5.82 18.65 14.99
C HIS A 211 6.98 17.84 15.58
N ARG A 212 6.92 16.50 15.49
CA ARG A 212 7.92 15.59 16.06
C ARG A 212 8.77 14.85 15.01
N SER A 213 8.61 15.18 13.72
CA SER A 213 9.39 14.63 12.61
C SER A 213 10.64 15.46 12.29
N VAL A 214 11.61 14.87 11.57
CA VAL A 214 12.85 15.52 11.05
C VAL A 214 12.58 16.88 10.36
N TRP A 215 11.37 17.08 9.83
CA TRP A 215 11.00 18.29 9.11
C TRP A 215 10.90 19.52 10.02
N SER A 216 10.43 19.38 11.26
CA SER A 216 10.44 20.50 12.21
C SER A 216 11.89 20.82 12.63
N SER A 217 12.74 19.81 12.81
CA SER A 217 14.16 20.04 13.09
C SER A 217 14.92 20.70 11.94
N CYS A 218 14.51 20.54 10.68
CA CYS A 218 15.13 21.27 9.56
C CYS A 218 14.59 22.70 9.37
N ILE A 219 13.39 23.01 9.87
CA ILE A 219 12.79 24.35 9.76
C ILE A 219 13.16 25.22 10.97
N PHE A 220 13.43 24.60 12.13
CA PHE A 220 13.79 25.27 13.38
C PHE A 220 15.26 25.08 13.79
N ALA A 221 16.11 24.45 12.97
CA ALA A 221 17.58 24.51 13.08
C ALA A 221 18.13 25.63 12.18
#